data_AF-A0A7C4HHG5-F1
#
_entry.id   AF-A0A7C4HHG5-F1
#
_cell.length_a   1.000
_cell.length_b   1.000
_cell.length_c   1.000
_cell.angle_alpha   90.00
_cell.angle_beta   90.00
_cell.angle_gamma   90.00
#
_symmetry.space_group_name_H-M   'P 1'
#
loop_
_entity.id
_entity.type
_entity.pdbx_description
1 polymer ?
#
loop_
_entity_poly.entity_id
_entity_poly.type
_entity_poly.pdbx_seq_one_letter_code
_entity_poly.pdbx_strand_id
1 'polypeptide(L)' 'MTWREVEAAVGQAAGIIVPFGATEEHGPHLPISTDNIITYELACRAAEKTGFIVAPPINYGVCRSTREFP' A
#
# COMPACT_ATOMS: atom_id res chain seq x y z
N MET A 1 3.06 -12.24 -8.69
CA MET A 1 3.71 -12.17 -10.01
C MET A 1 5.06 -12.86 -9.94
N THR A 2 5.45 -13.61 -10.97
CA THR A 2 6.85 -14.04 -11.18
C THR A 2 7.67 -12.88 -11.73
N TRP A 3 9.00 -12.98 -11.73
CA TRP A 3 9.86 -11.91 -12.29
C TRP A 3 9.58 -11.65 -13.78
N ARG A 4 9.22 -12.68 -14.54
CA ARG A 4 8.84 -12.55 -15.96
C ARG A 4 7.51 -11.83 -16.15
N GLU A 5 6.54 -12.08 -15.25
CA GLU A 5 5.27 -11.36 -15.26
C GLU A 5 5.47 -9.87 -14.94
N VAL A 6 6.39 -9.54 -14.02
CA VAL A 6 6.75 -8.15 -13.71
C VAL A 6 7.43 -7.48 -14.91
N GLU A 7 8.39 -8.15 -15.55
CA GLU A 7 9.05 -7.64 -16.77
C GLU A 7 8.03 -7.30 -17.86
N ALA A 8 7.09 -8.22 -18.13
CA ALA A 8 6.03 -7.99 -19.10
C ALA A 8 5.09 -6.84 -18.72
N ALA A 9 4.69 -6.75 -17.44
CA ALA A 9 3.78 -5.72 -16.96
C ALA A 9 4.39 -4.31 -16.98
N VAL A 10 5.67 -4.16 -16.61
CA VAL A 10 6.37 -2.87 -16.63
C VAL A 10 6.44 -2.31 -18.05
N GLY A 11 6.58 -3.15 -19.08
CA GLY A 11 6.59 -2.71 -20.47
C GLY A 11 5.24 -2.16 -20.98
N GLN A 12 4.14 -2.44 -20.27
CA GLN A 12 2.78 -2.07 -20.66
C GLN A 12 2.10 -1.08 -19.69
N ALA A 13 2.61 -0.96 -18.46
CA ALA A 13 2.01 -0.16 -17.41
C ALA A 13 2.13 1.35 -17.69
N ALA A 14 1.09 2.10 -17.35
CA ALA A 14 1.11 3.56 -17.40
C ALA A 14 1.98 4.19 -16.28
N GLY A 15 2.28 3.41 -15.23
CA GLY A 15 3.09 3.81 -14.10
C GLY A 15 3.02 2.79 -12.96
N ILE A 16 3.73 3.06 -11.87
CA ILE A 16 3.75 2.22 -10.67
C ILE A 16 3.19 3.03 -9.50
N ILE A 17 2.25 2.45 -8.75
CA ILE A 17 1.81 2.95 -7.45
C ILE A 17 2.58 2.18 -6.38
N VAL A 18 3.19 2.90 -5.45
CA VAL A 18 3.83 2.33 -4.26
C VAL A 18 2.97 2.69 -3.05
N PRO A 19 2.13 1.76 -2.54
CA PRO A 19 1.34 2.02 -1.34
C PRO A 19 2.28 2.21 -0.15
N PHE A 20 2.01 3.24 0.65
CA PHE A 20 2.81 3.59 1.80
C PHE A 20 1.87 3.93 2.95
N GLY A 21 1.89 3.11 4.01
CA GLY A 21 1.12 3.34 5.23
C GLY A 21 2.00 3.32 6.47
N ALA A 22 1.38 3.06 7.62
CA ALA A 22 2.04 2.85 8.89
C ALA A 22 1.40 1.69 9.66
N THR A 23 2.14 1.20 10.66
CA THR A 23 1.61 0.31 11.69
C THR A 23 1.50 1.14 12.96
N GLU A 24 0.30 1.55 13.33
CA GLU A 24 0.06 2.50 14.40
C GLU A 24 -1.29 2.30 15.09
N GLU A 25 -1.44 2.81 16.31
CA GLU A 25 -2.69 2.72 17.07
C GLU A 25 -3.85 3.49 16.41
N HIS A 26 -5.05 2.92 16.43
CA HIS A 26 -6.28 3.47 15.83
C HIS A 26 -7.51 3.30 16.75
N GLY A 27 -7.31 3.36 18.07
CA GLY A 27 -8.34 3.09 19.07
C GLY A 27 -8.70 1.61 19.21
N PRO A 28 -9.61 1.28 20.16
CA PRO A 28 -9.98 -0.12 20.46
C PRO A 28 -10.88 -0.77 19.39
N HIS A 29 -11.21 -0.07 18.32
CA HIS A 29 -12.23 -0.45 17.35
C HIS A 29 -11.66 -0.73 15.95
N LEU A 30 -10.38 -0.42 15.72
CA LEU A 30 -9.72 -0.59 14.42
C LEU A 30 -8.39 -1.35 14.55
N PRO A 31 -7.95 -2.05 13.50
CA PRO A 31 -6.65 -2.70 13.47
C PRO A 31 -5.49 -1.69 13.41
N ILE A 32 -4.33 -2.09 13.94
CA ILE A 32 -3.09 -1.30 13.82
C ILE A 32 -2.55 -1.16 12.39
N SER A 33 -3.12 -1.91 11.44
CA SER A 33 -2.75 -1.92 10.03
C SER A 33 -3.71 -1.10 9.15
N THR A 34 -4.56 -0.26 9.76
CA THR A 34 -5.61 0.48 9.04
C THR A 34 -5.05 1.29 7.86
N ASP A 35 -3.97 2.03 8.07
CA ASP A 35 -3.29 2.79 6.99
C ASP A 35 -2.89 1.91 5.82
N ASN A 36 -2.29 0.75 6.10
CA ASN A 36 -1.84 -0.20 5.08
C ASN A 36 -3.02 -0.80 4.30
N ILE A 37 -4.11 -1.15 4.99
CA ILE A 37 -5.32 -1.71 4.38
C ILE A 37 -5.94 -0.68 3.43
N ILE A 38 -6.16 0.54 3.90
CA ILE A 38 -6.83 1.59 3.13
C ILE A 38 -5.97 1.98 1.92
N THR A 39 -4.68 2.22 2.11
CA THR A 39 -3.79 2.66 1.03
C THR A 39 -3.61 1.57 -0.04
N TYR A 40 -3.49 0.30 0.36
CA TYR A 40 -3.38 -0.81 -0.60
C TYR A 40 -4.66 -1.00 -1.41
N GLU A 41 -5.83 -1.03 -0.76
CA GLU A 41 -7.11 -1.17 -1.45
C GLU A 41 -7.40 0.00 -2.40
N LEU A 42 -7.08 1.21 -1.97
CA LEU A 42 -7.22 2.40 -2.83
C LEU A 42 -6.29 2.31 -4.05
N ALA A 43 -5.05 1.86 -3.86
CA ALA A 43 -4.09 1.68 -4.95
C ALA A 43 -4.56 0.63 -5.97
N CYS A 44 -5.07 -0.52 -5.50
CA CYS A 44 -5.63 -1.56 -6.37
C CYS A 44 -6.81 -1.05 -7.20
N ARG A 45 -7.78 -0.37 -6.57
CA ARG A 45 -8.95 0.20 -7.26
C ARG A 45 -8.57 1.33 -8.22
N ALA A 46 -7.52 2.09 -7.93
CA ALA A 46 -6.99 3.10 -8.84
C ALA A 46 -6.34 2.44 -10.07
N ALA A 47 -5.50 1.42 -9.85
CA ALA A 47 -4.83 0.67 -10.91
C ALA A 47 -5.79 0.05 -11.93
N GLU A 48 -6.92 -0.50 -11.46
CA GLU A 48 -8.00 -1.01 -12.32
C GLU A 48 -8.54 0.03 -13.32
N LYS A 49 -8.47 1.32 -12.98
CA LYS A 49 -9.00 2.43 -13.80
C LYS A 49 -7.95 3.14 -14.63
N THR A 50 -6.66 3.02 -14.26
CA THR A 50 -5.58 3.82 -14.84
C THR A 50 -4.55 3.02 -15.62
N GLY A 51 -4.57 1.69 -15.52
CA GLY A 51 -3.53 0.84 -16.14
C GLY A 51 -2.17 0.93 -15.43
N PHE A 52 -2.16 1.41 -14.19
CA PHE A 52 -0.97 1.37 -13.33
C PHE A 52 -0.82 -0.03 -12.74
N ILE A 53 0.39 -0.37 -12.31
CA ILE A 53 0.63 -1.57 -11.50
C ILE A 53 0.92 -1.18 -10.05
N VAL A 54 0.55 -2.04 -9.11
CA VAL A 54 0.70 -1.80 -7.68
C VAL A 54 1.90 -2.61 -7.16
N ALA A 55 2.88 -1.92 -6.58
CA ALA A 55 4.00 -2.54 -5.89
C ALA A 55 3.58 -3.08 -4.51
N PRO A 56 4.37 -3.97 -3.88
CA PRO A 56 4.15 -4.35 -2.50
C PRO A 56 4.10 -3.13 -1.57
N PRO A 57 3.21 -3.10 -0.56
CA PRO A 57 3.08 -1.97 0.33
C PRO A 57 4.29 -1.80 1.26
N ILE A 58 4.63 -0.54 1.56
CA ILE A 58 5.55 -0.19 2.64
C ILE A 58 4.72 -0.08 3.93
N ASN A 59 4.84 -1.08 4.80
CA ASN A 59 3.96 -1.24 5.95
C ASN A 59 4.36 -0.43 7.20
N TYR A 60 5.58 0.13 7.21
CA TYR A 60 6.14 0.86 8.34
C TYR A 60 6.51 2.27 7.91
N GLY A 61 5.73 3.23 8.38
CA GLY A 61 5.90 4.64 8.12
C GLY A 61 6.32 5.43 9.35
N VAL A 62 6.37 6.75 9.20
CA VAL A 62 6.66 7.66 10.30
C VAL A 62 5.37 7.97 11.04
N CYS A 63 5.17 7.32 12.18
CA CYS A 63 4.18 7.71 13.17
C CYS A 63 4.88 8.15 14.46
N ARG A 64 4.66 9.41 14.87
CA ARG A 64 5.16 9.95 16.15
C ARG A 64 4.06 10.28 17.13
N SER A 65 2.82 10.47 16.65
CA SER A 65 1.66 10.91 17.41
C SER A 65 1.16 9.84 18.39
N THR A 66 1.21 8.56 18.00
CA THR A 66 0.72 7.44 18.82
C THR A 66 1.83 6.56 19.38
N ARG A 67 3.07 7.06 19.41
CA ARG A 67 4.28 6.31 19.82
C ARG A 67 4.27 5.75 21.25
N GLU A 68 3.39 6.26 22.11
CA GLU A 68 3.28 5.85 23.53
C GLU A 68 2.35 4.63 23.69
N PHE A 69 1.65 4.25 22.62
CA PHE A 69 0.86 3.02 22.56
C PHE A 69 1.78 1.82 22.21
N PRO A 70 1.46 0.61 22.73
CA PRO A 70 2.30 -0.57 22.55
C PRO A 70 2.45 -1.02 21.10
#